data_AF-A0AA39HWA0-F1
#
_entry.id   AF-A0AA39HWA0-F1
#
_cell.length_a   1.000
_cell.length_b   1.000
_cell.length_c   1.000
_cell.angle_alpha   90.00
_cell.angle_beta   90.00
_cell.angle_gamma   90.00
#
_symmetry.space_group_name_H-M   'P 1'
#
loop_
_entity.id
_entity.type
_entity.pdbx_description
1 polymer ?
#
loop_
_entity_poly.entity_id
_entity_poly.type
_entity_poly.pdbx_seq_one_letter_code
_entity_poly.pdbx_strand_id
1 'polypeptide(L)'
;MCCSKKRSSFSSKNKQPPEKKPAEDDATGADWKPVLTHNKLMQMIQRLKERRKARKRIAEEEKQYIEFRRKELLARNRGAERADGGVGRMSSTPSKKKNHHDDEKEKKFLGRLQYKLEYDFDKSHLTVGIIQAEELPAMDLGGTSDPYVKLFLLPDKKKKFQTKVQRKSLNPVFNESFTFKVPYSEISGQTLVMNVFDFDRFGKHDQIGQVSVALGKVDLATTIEKTEHIESPPENRLGEVCLALRYVPNKNKLSVVVMECKNLKKMDVLGLSDPYVKIYLMMQNKRLEKKKTTIKMKTLNPYYNESFSFDVTPEKMQRVHLHVIVSDYDRVGSNERIGQVLIGNCATGVGLKQWQDMLATPRRSVAHWHTLQPFNDD
;
A
#
# COMPACT_ATOMS: atom_id res chain seq x y z
N MET A 1 -84.21 -10.78 -57.32
CA MET A 1 -84.54 -11.06 -58.73
C MET A 1 -83.41 -10.53 -59.61
N CYS A 2 -83.00 -11.31 -60.62
CA CYS A 2 -82.10 -11.05 -61.78
C CYS A 2 -80.99 -9.97 -61.68
N CYS A 3 -79.69 -10.27 -61.70
CA CYS A 3 -78.84 -10.91 -62.73
C CYS A 3 -78.46 -10.01 -63.94
N SER A 4 -77.14 -9.96 -64.19
CA SER A 4 -76.40 -9.61 -65.44
C SER A 4 -75.62 -8.28 -65.38
N LYS A 5 -74.28 -8.28 -65.23
CA LYS A 5 -73.21 -8.43 -66.26
C LYS A 5 -73.38 -7.38 -67.39
N LYS A 6 -72.41 -6.55 -67.81
CA LYS A 6 -70.93 -6.60 -67.81
C LYS A 6 -70.38 -5.23 -68.29
N ARG A 7 -69.18 -4.85 -67.78
CA ARG A 7 -67.99 -4.18 -68.41
C ARG A 7 -68.19 -2.84 -69.17
N SER A 8 -67.28 -1.87 -69.22
CA SER A 8 -65.85 -1.62 -68.90
C SER A 8 -65.69 -0.07 -68.86
N SER A 9 -64.79 0.63 -68.18
CA SER A 9 -63.32 0.67 -68.23
C SER A 9 -62.85 1.89 -67.41
N PHE A 10 -61.76 1.82 -66.62
CA PHE A 10 -60.64 2.80 -66.61
C PHE A 10 -59.50 2.42 -65.64
N SER A 11 -58.28 2.41 -66.20
CA SER A 11 -56.95 2.83 -65.70
C SER A 11 -56.29 2.32 -64.40
N SER A 12 -55.16 1.63 -64.65
CA SER A 12 -53.80 1.77 -64.07
C SER A 12 -53.47 1.32 -62.64
N LYS A 13 -52.74 0.17 -62.57
CA LYS A 13 -51.59 -0.12 -61.68
C LYS A 13 -50.94 -1.44 -62.14
N ASN A 14 -49.65 -1.44 -62.54
CA ASN A 14 -48.87 -2.65 -62.86
C ASN A 14 -47.44 -2.41 -62.33
N LYS A 15 -47.00 -2.95 -61.18
CA LYS A 15 -46.50 -4.31 -60.86
C LYS A 15 -45.25 -4.74 -61.66
N GLN A 16 -44.17 -4.95 -60.89
CA GLN A 16 -42.85 -5.50 -61.26
C GLN A 16 -42.91 -6.94 -61.79
N PRO A 17 -41.84 -7.40 -62.47
CA PRO A 17 -41.38 -8.79 -62.39
C PRO A 17 -39.90 -8.95 -61.93
N PRO A 18 -39.44 -10.19 -61.60
CA PRO A 18 -38.29 -10.42 -60.70
C PRO A 18 -37.02 -11.04 -61.34
N GLU A 19 -35.95 -11.02 -60.51
CA GLU A 19 -34.75 -11.88 -60.38
C GLU A 19 -33.73 -12.14 -61.51
N LYS A 20 -32.43 -11.93 -61.16
CA LYS A 20 -31.30 -12.89 -61.29
C LYS A 20 -30.04 -12.41 -60.52
N LYS A 21 -29.44 -13.29 -59.70
CA LYS A 21 -28.05 -13.26 -59.12
C LYS A 21 -27.00 -13.66 -60.19
N PRO A 22 -25.67 -13.37 -60.11
CA PRO A 22 -24.69 -13.69 -59.03
C PRO A 22 -23.62 -12.56 -58.82
N ALA A 23 -22.52 -12.60 -58.04
CA ALA A 23 -21.70 -13.62 -57.38
C ALA A 23 -20.96 -13.00 -56.15
N GLU A 24 -20.51 -13.85 -55.22
CA GLU A 24 -19.58 -13.54 -54.12
C GLU A 24 -18.13 -13.47 -54.64
N ASP A 25 -17.31 -12.56 -54.08
CA ASP A 25 -15.84 -12.64 -54.14
C ASP A 25 -15.22 -12.10 -52.83
N ASP A 26 -14.05 -12.65 -52.54
CA ASP A 26 -13.40 -12.84 -51.25
C ASP A 26 -12.82 -11.63 -50.50
N ALA A 27 -12.61 -11.86 -49.21
CA ALA A 27 -11.86 -11.02 -48.28
C ALA A 27 -10.34 -11.04 -48.53
N THR A 28 -9.70 -9.86 -48.50
CA THR A 28 -8.31 -9.68 -48.06
C THR A 28 -8.15 -8.32 -47.35
N GLY A 29 -7.37 -8.29 -46.26
CA GLY A 29 -7.40 -7.22 -45.27
C GLY A 29 -6.53 -5.98 -45.55
N ALA A 30 -6.74 -4.95 -44.73
CA ALA A 30 -5.74 -3.92 -44.44
C ALA A 30 -6.07 -3.20 -43.11
N ASP A 31 -5.07 -3.17 -42.24
CA ASP A 31 -4.96 -2.48 -40.95
C ASP A 31 -4.94 -0.95 -41.18
N TRP A 32 -6.03 -0.24 -40.84
CA TRP A 32 -6.04 1.23 -40.85
C TRP A 32 -5.71 1.77 -39.46
N LYS A 33 -4.41 1.97 -39.19
CA LYS A 33 -4.00 2.91 -38.14
C LYS A 33 -4.15 4.34 -38.69
N PRO A 34 -4.81 5.27 -37.99
CA PRO A 34 -4.91 6.64 -38.48
C PRO A 34 -3.52 7.26 -38.53
N VAL A 35 -3.04 7.54 -39.74
CA VAL A 35 -1.81 8.29 -39.97
C VAL A 35 -1.96 9.64 -39.28
N LEU A 36 -1.04 9.95 -38.36
CA LEU A 36 -1.06 11.22 -37.64
C LEU A 36 -0.88 12.35 -38.65
N THR A 37 -1.96 13.08 -38.93
CA THR A 37 -1.93 14.23 -39.85
C THR A 37 -0.82 15.19 -39.45
N HIS A 38 -0.12 15.77 -40.43
CA HIS A 38 0.98 16.72 -40.21
C HIS A 38 0.62 17.78 -39.14
N ASN A 39 -0.61 18.31 -39.16
CA ASN A 39 -1.09 19.28 -38.17
C ASN A 39 -1.11 18.74 -36.72
N LYS A 40 -1.51 17.48 -36.50
CA LYS A 40 -1.49 16.86 -35.16
C LYS A 40 -0.06 16.62 -34.66
N LEU A 41 0.86 16.25 -35.56
CA LEU A 41 2.28 16.10 -35.24
C LEU A 41 2.90 17.44 -34.83
N MET A 42 2.61 18.50 -35.58
CA MET A 42 3.12 19.85 -35.30
C MET A 42 2.58 20.40 -33.97
N GLN A 43 1.29 20.18 -33.65
CA GLN A 43 0.74 20.55 -32.34
C GLN A 43 1.38 19.78 -31.18
N MET A 44 1.68 18.48 -31.37
CA MET A 44 2.36 17.68 -30.36
C MET A 44 3.81 18.14 -30.12
N ILE A 45 4.55 18.45 -31.19
CA ILE A 45 5.90 19.02 -31.10
C ILE A 45 5.86 20.37 -30.39
N GLN A 46 4.87 21.23 -30.67
CA GLN A 46 4.73 22.52 -29.99
C GLN A 46 4.45 22.34 -28.49
N ARG A 47 3.57 21.42 -28.10
CA ARG A 47 3.32 21.09 -26.68
C ARG A 47 4.56 20.54 -25.98
N LEU A 48 5.39 19.75 -26.66
CA LEU A 48 6.65 19.26 -26.11
C LEU A 48 7.69 20.37 -25.94
N LYS A 49 7.78 21.32 -26.90
CA LYS A 49 8.64 22.50 -26.80
C LYS A 49 8.22 23.39 -25.62
N GLU A 50 6.92 23.66 -25.45
CA GLU A 50 6.40 24.45 -24.34
C GLU A 50 6.61 23.75 -22.98
N ARG A 51 6.40 22.43 -22.90
CA ARG A 51 6.75 21.65 -21.71
C ARG A 51 8.25 21.72 -21.37
N ARG A 52 9.13 21.72 -22.37
CA ARG A 52 10.58 21.83 -22.16
C ARG A 52 10.98 23.23 -21.67
N LYS A 53 10.34 24.29 -22.19
CA LYS A 53 10.53 25.68 -21.69
C LYS A 53 10.01 25.85 -20.26
N ALA A 54 8.83 25.31 -19.94
CA ALA A 54 8.27 25.35 -18.58
C ALA A 54 9.19 24.63 -17.58
N ARG A 55 9.73 23.46 -17.93
CA ARG A 55 10.71 22.73 -17.11
C ARG A 55 12.00 23.51 -16.89
N LYS A 56 12.48 24.25 -17.89
CA LYS A 56 13.66 25.13 -17.73
C LYS A 56 13.38 26.29 -16.78
N ARG A 57 12.22 26.96 -16.92
CA ARG A 57 11.80 28.06 -16.03
C ARG A 57 11.71 27.62 -14.56
N ILE A 58 11.07 26.48 -14.29
CA ILE A 58 10.98 25.92 -12.94
C ILE A 58 12.37 25.61 -12.37
N ALA A 59 13.27 25.05 -13.19
CA ALA A 59 14.64 24.76 -12.76
C ALA A 59 15.46 26.04 -12.50
N GLU A 60 15.20 27.13 -13.23
CA GLU A 60 15.81 28.45 -13.00
C GLU A 60 15.31 29.08 -11.69
N GLU A 61 13.99 29.03 -11.44
CA GLU A 61 13.37 29.51 -10.20
C GLU A 61 13.85 28.72 -8.97
N GLU A 62 13.97 27.40 -9.08
CA GLU A 62 14.54 26.55 -8.02
C GLU A 62 16.01 26.90 -7.73
N LYS A 63 16.82 27.16 -8.77
CA LYS A 63 18.21 27.59 -8.59
C LYS A 63 18.29 28.94 -7.86
N GLN A 64 17.45 29.90 -8.22
CA GLN A 64 17.40 31.22 -7.57
C GLN A 64 16.98 31.11 -6.10
N TYR A 65 16.00 30.25 -5.78
CA TYR A 65 15.56 30.01 -4.40
C TYR A 65 16.66 29.37 -3.54
N ILE A 66 17.37 28.37 -4.09
CA ILE A 66 18.49 27.72 -3.41
C ILE A 66 19.63 28.70 -3.15
N GLU A 67 19.96 29.56 -4.13
CA GLU A 67 21.00 30.58 -3.96
C GLU A 67 20.62 31.62 -2.91
N PHE A 68 19.35 32.05 -2.89
CA PHE A 68 18.81 32.95 -1.86
C PHE A 68 18.95 32.36 -0.45
N ARG A 69 18.58 31.08 -0.27
CA ARG A 69 18.70 30.38 1.02
C ARG A 69 20.15 30.14 1.44
N ARG A 70 21.05 29.91 0.48
CA ARG A 70 22.49 29.82 0.75
C ARG A 70 23.06 31.16 1.25
N LYS A 71 22.60 32.29 0.69
CA LYS A 71 22.98 33.63 1.17
C LYS A 71 22.44 33.91 2.58
N GLU A 72 21.21 33.49 2.92
CA GLU A 72 20.69 33.59 4.29
C GLU A 72 21.51 32.77 5.30
N LEU A 73 21.88 31.53 4.96
CA LEU A 73 22.71 30.67 5.81
C LEU A 73 24.10 31.25 6.04
N LEU A 74 24.73 31.79 5.00
CA LEU A 74 26.03 32.45 5.10
C LEU A 74 25.99 33.76 5.88
N ALA A 75 24.86 34.48 5.86
CA ALA A 75 24.64 35.67 6.68
C ALA A 75 24.46 35.30 8.16
N ARG A 76 23.79 34.18 8.47
CA ARG A 76 23.66 33.67 9.85
C ARG A 76 24.99 33.18 10.42
N ASN A 77 25.82 32.48 9.65
CA ASN A 77 27.11 32.00 10.15
C ASN A 77 28.11 33.15 10.40
N ARG A 78 28.11 34.21 9.59
CA ARG A 78 28.91 35.41 9.86
C ARG A 78 28.45 36.21 11.09
N GLY A 79 27.20 36.04 11.51
CA GLY A 79 26.70 36.61 12.77
C GLY A 79 27.14 35.84 14.02
N ALA A 80 27.53 34.57 13.87
CA ALA A 80 27.92 33.70 14.98
C ALA A 80 29.42 33.79 15.35
N GLU A 81 30.29 34.13 14.40
CA GLU A 81 31.75 34.22 14.65
C GLU A 81 32.20 35.51 15.34
N ARG A 82 31.31 36.49 15.55
CA ARG A 82 31.64 37.74 16.28
C ARG A 82 31.35 37.70 17.77
N ALA A 83 30.85 36.58 18.30
CA ALA A 83 30.28 36.52 19.65
C ALA A 83 30.93 35.49 20.58
N ASP A 84 32.22 35.19 20.43
CA ASP A 84 32.97 34.47 21.48
C ASP A 84 34.33 35.10 21.75
N GLY A 85 34.44 35.71 22.93
CA GLY A 85 35.61 36.43 23.41
C GLY A 85 35.28 37.31 24.61
N GLY A 86 35.24 36.72 25.81
CA GLY A 86 35.28 37.51 27.06
C GLY A 86 34.51 36.93 28.25
N VAL A 87 35.25 36.40 29.22
CA VAL A 87 34.81 35.87 30.53
C VAL A 87 34.32 36.98 31.47
N GLY A 88 33.28 36.74 32.29
CA GLY A 88 33.04 37.53 33.52
C GLY A 88 31.66 37.50 34.20
N ARG A 89 31.54 36.68 35.26
CA ARG A 89 30.88 36.91 36.58
C ARG A 89 29.37 37.30 36.73
N MET A 90 28.66 36.40 37.44
CA MET A 90 27.51 36.55 38.37
C MET A 90 26.44 37.65 38.16
N SER A 91 25.16 37.25 37.97
CA SER A 91 24.01 37.52 38.88
C SER A 91 22.63 37.29 38.24
N SER A 92 21.76 36.65 39.03
CA SER A 92 20.27 36.73 39.14
C SER A 92 19.33 36.88 37.92
N THR A 93 18.35 35.95 37.93
CA THR A 93 16.94 35.98 37.43
C THR A 93 16.63 35.63 35.96
N PRO A 94 15.49 34.93 35.73
CA PRO A 94 15.41 33.88 34.72
C PRO A 94 14.74 34.37 33.43
N SER A 95 15.51 34.42 32.34
CA SER A 95 15.00 34.67 31.00
C SER A 95 15.12 33.41 30.15
N LYS A 96 13.94 32.84 29.84
CA LYS A 96 13.61 31.94 28.71
C LYS A 96 14.81 31.34 27.97
N LYS A 97 15.32 30.22 28.47
CA LYS A 97 16.04 29.26 27.63
C LYS A 97 15.01 28.61 26.71
N LYS A 98 15.09 28.92 25.42
CA LYS A 98 14.52 28.07 24.37
C LYS A 98 15.26 26.75 24.45
N ASN A 99 14.67 25.81 25.19
CA ASN A 99 15.04 24.42 25.09
C ASN A 99 14.81 23.99 23.64
N HIS A 100 15.79 23.24 23.13
CA HIS A 100 15.62 22.37 21.99
C HIS A 100 14.28 21.64 22.13
N HIS A 101 13.32 22.00 21.27
CA HIS A 101 12.17 21.15 21.01
C HIS A 101 12.73 19.95 20.23
N ASP A 102 13.21 18.97 20.98
CA ASP A 102 12.99 17.59 20.58
C ASP A 102 11.46 17.46 20.51
N ASP A 103 10.92 17.40 19.29
CA ASP A 103 9.54 16.96 19.07
C ASP A 103 9.47 15.46 19.42
N GLU A 104 9.56 15.13 20.71
CA GLU A 104 8.92 13.94 21.23
C GLU A 104 7.45 14.08 20.87
N LYS A 105 7.01 13.39 19.81
CA LYS A 105 5.59 13.21 19.51
C LYS A 105 4.93 12.83 20.85
N GLU A 106 4.07 13.70 21.38
CA GLU A 106 3.22 13.33 22.51
C GLU A 106 2.58 11.98 22.15
N LYS A 107 2.91 10.92 22.89
CA LYS A 107 2.32 9.60 22.66
C LYS A 107 0.82 9.77 22.89
N LYS A 108 0.06 9.84 21.79
CA LYS A 108 -1.40 9.94 21.83
C LYS A 108 -1.90 8.79 22.69
N PHE A 109 -2.65 9.10 23.73
CA PHE A 109 -3.31 8.10 24.56
C PHE A 109 -4.38 7.40 23.72
N LEU A 110 -4.30 6.07 23.60
CA LEU A 110 -5.18 5.25 22.75
C LEU A 110 -6.18 4.42 23.56
N GLY A 111 -6.31 4.72 24.86
CA GLY A 111 -7.14 3.98 25.81
C GLY A 111 -6.40 2.87 26.54
N ARG A 112 -7.16 2.09 27.29
CA ARG A 112 -6.70 0.93 28.09
C ARG A 112 -7.47 -0.31 27.68
N LEU A 113 -6.82 -1.47 27.74
CA LEU A 113 -7.45 -2.78 27.52
C LEU A 113 -7.30 -3.62 28.78
N GLN A 114 -8.42 -4.12 29.29
CA GLN A 114 -8.49 -5.05 30.41
C GLN A 114 -8.68 -6.48 29.91
N TYR A 115 -7.78 -7.35 30.34
CA TYR A 115 -7.75 -8.75 29.91
C TYR A 115 -7.39 -9.68 31.07
N LYS A 116 -7.76 -10.95 30.91
CA LYS A 116 -7.51 -12.05 31.84
C LYS A 116 -6.72 -13.15 31.14
N LEU A 117 -5.71 -13.69 31.80
CA LEU A 117 -4.94 -14.85 31.34
C LEU A 117 -5.05 -15.97 32.37
N GLU A 118 -5.32 -17.18 31.89
CA GLU A 118 -5.41 -18.37 32.72
C GLU A 118 -4.82 -19.54 31.93
N TYR A 119 -3.84 -20.24 32.49
CA TYR A 119 -3.22 -21.39 31.86
C TYR A 119 -3.66 -22.68 32.57
N ASP A 120 -4.25 -23.59 31.80
CA ASP A 120 -4.64 -24.92 32.27
C ASP A 120 -3.49 -25.89 31.97
N PHE A 121 -2.76 -26.31 33.01
CA PHE A 121 -1.61 -27.20 32.91
C PHE A 121 -2.01 -28.62 32.47
N ASP A 122 -3.17 -29.10 32.90
CA ASP A 122 -3.66 -30.45 32.58
C ASP A 122 -4.06 -30.54 31.11
N LYS A 123 -4.72 -29.50 30.59
CA LYS A 123 -5.17 -29.44 29.19
C LYS A 123 -4.16 -28.82 28.24
N SER A 124 -3.06 -28.25 28.75
CA SER A 124 -2.07 -27.49 27.98
C SER A 124 -2.71 -26.39 27.12
N HIS A 125 -3.59 -25.60 27.74
CA HIS A 125 -4.39 -24.59 27.08
C HIS A 125 -4.22 -23.23 27.77
N LEU A 126 -3.91 -22.19 26.99
CA LEU A 126 -3.97 -20.80 27.44
C LEU A 126 -5.36 -20.23 27.14
N THR A 127 -6.08 -19.82 28.17
CA THR A 127 -7.33 -19.08 28.06
C THR A 127 -7.07 -17.59 28.21
N VAL A 128 -7.50 -16.81 27.22
CA VAL A 128 -7.39 -15.36 27.16
C VAL A 128 -8.81 -14.77 27.21
N GLY A 129 -9.15 -14.10 28.31
CA GLY A 129 -10.38 -13.34 28.46
C GLY A 129 -10.17 -11.88 28.09
N ILE A 130 -10.99 -11.35 27.19
CA ILE A 130 -11.08 -9.91 26.91
C ILE A 130 -12.29 -9.38 27.65
N ILE A 131 -12.04 -8.53 28.64
CA ILE A 131 -13.08 -8.04 29.56
C ILE A 131 -13.69 -6.78 28.97
N GLN A 132 -12.91 -5.70 28.91
CA GLN A 132 -13.35 -4.40 28.43
C GLN A 132 -12.18 -3.56 27.92
N ALA A 133 -12.49 -2.50 27.18
CA ALA A 133 -11.55 -1.43 26.90
C ALA A 133 -12.14 -0.10 27.39
N GLU A 134 -11.27 0.86 27.72
CA GLU A 134 -11.64 2.15 28.28
C GLU A 134 -10.96 3.29 27.51
N GLU A 135 -11.66 4.41 27.40
CA GLU A 135 -11.17 5.66 26.83
C GLU A 135 -10.55 5.50 25.43
N LEU A 136 -11.17 4.67 24.58
CA LEU A 136 -10.75 4.53 23.19
C LEU A 136 -10.94 5.84 22.43
N PRO A 137 -10.06 6.16 21.45
CA PRO A 137 -10.26 7.31 20.58
C PRO A 137 -11.48 7.09 19.67
N ALA A 138 -12.22 8.17 19.41
CA ALA A 138 -13.25 8.21 18.39
C ALA A 138 -12.60 8.18 16.99
N MET A 139 -12.90 7.15 16.22
CA MET A 139 -12.37 6.94 14.87
C MET A 139 -13.42 7.24 13.80
N ASP A 140 -14.70 7.10 14.10
CA ASP A 140 -15.80 7.48 13.21
C ASP A 140 -16.06 9.00 13.20
N LEU A 141 -16.57 9.50 12.08
CA LEU A 141 -17.10 10.87 11.92
C LEU A 141 -18.20 11.23 12.94
N GLY A 142 -18.84 10.21 13.53
CA GLY A 142 -19.88 10.37 14.55
C GLY A 142 -19.37 10.62 15.97
N GLY A 143 -18.05 10.68 16.20
CA GLY A 143 -17.46 10.87 17.53
C GLY A 143 -17.49 9.61 18.41
N THR A 144 -17.72 8.44 17.81
CA THR A 144 -17.67 7.13 18.46
C THR A 144 -16.71 6.20 17.70
N SER A 145 -16.59 4.96 18.17
CA SER A 145 -15.95 3.87 17.44
C SER A 145 -16.82 2.63 17.58
N ASP A 146 -16.68 1.69 16.64
CA ASP A 146 -17.23 0.34 16.65
C ASP A 146 -16.11 -0.69 17.01
N PRO A 147 -15.58 -0.70 18.25
CA PRO A 147 -14.38 -1.45 18.57
C PRO A 147 -14.57 -2.98 18.59
N TYR A 148 -13.52 -3.69 18.18
CA TYR A 148 -13.35 -5.13 18.37
C TYR A 148 -11.86 -5.49 18.52
N VAL A 149 -11.57 -6.61 19.18
CA VAL A 149 -10.19 -7.05 19.46
C VAL A 149 -9.86 -8.31 18.66
N LYS A 150 -8.73 -8.31 17.96
CA LYS A 150 -8.15 -9.48 17.28
C LYS A 150 -6.97 -10.00 18.07
N LEU A 151 -6.98 -11.30 18.39
CA LEU A 151 -5.95 -11.97 19.19
C LEU A 151 -5.22 -13.03 18.37
N PHE A 152 -3.90 -13.12 18.54
CA PHE A 152 -3.07 -14.19 18.00
C PHE A 152 -1.77 -14.34 18.79
N LEU A 153 -1.11 -15.47 18.63
CA LEU A 153 0.20 -15.74 19.23
C LEU A 153 1.31 -15.52 18.20
N LEU A 154 2.46 -15.02 18.65
CA LEU A 154 3.69 -15.01 17.87
C LEU A 154 4.63 -16.09 18.41
N PRO A 155 5.37 -16.79 17.53
CA PRO A 155 5.51 -16.55 16.09
C PRO A 155 4.35 -17.12 15.22
N ASP A 156 3.50 -18.00 15.76
CA ASP A 156 2.45 -18.68 14.99
C ASP A 156 1.21 -17.80 14.74
N LYS A 157 1.25 -17.01 13.65
CA LYS A 157 0.12 -16.17 13.21
C LYS A 157 -1.06 -16.96 12.60
N LYS A 158 -1.05 -18.29 12.58
CA LYS A 158 -2.10 -19.08 11.90
C LYS A 158 -3.43 -19.04 12.65
N LYS A 159 -3.41 -19.19 13.98
CA LYS A 159 -4.61 -19.15 14.81
C LYS A 159 -4.91 -17.72 15.25
N LYS A 160 -6.04 -17.21 14.78
CA LYS A 160 -6.52 -15.86 15.11
C LYS A 160 -7.93 -15.95 15.66
N PHE A 161 -8.17 -15.25 16.75
CA PHE A 161 -9.51 -15.06 17.31
C PHE A 161 -9.91 -13.60 17.18
N GLN A 162 -11.20 -13.34 17.25
CA GLN A 162 -11.74 -11.98 17.27
C GLN A 162 -12.96 -11.92 18.17
N THR A 163 -13.11 -10.83 18.90
CA THR A 163 -14.33 -10.52 19.64
C THR A 163 -15.46 -10.11 18.70
N LYS A 164 -16.67 -10.05 19.25
CA LYS A 164 -17.77 -9.33 18.63
C LYS A 164 -17.45 -7.83 18.57
N VAL A 165 -18.05 -7.18 17.57
CA VAL A 165 -17.99 -5.73 17.39
C VAL A 165 -18.99 -5.08 18.34
N GLN A 166 -18.49 -4.20 19.21
CA GLN A 166 -19.34 -3.36 20.04
C GLN A 166 -19.58 -2.05 19.30
N ARG A 167 -20.83 -1.69 19.05
CA ARG A 167 -21.15 -0.50 18.22
C ARG A 167 -21.19 0.77 19.05
N LYS A 168 -20.66 1.85 18.49
CA LYS A 168 -20.72 3.23 18.98
C LYS A 168 -20.33 3.36 20.46
N SER A 169 -19.22 2.75 20.84
CA SER A 169 -18.73 2.78 22.22
C SER A 169 -17.23 3.05 22.28
N LEU A 170 -16.84 4.00 23.13
CA LEU A 170 -15.44 4.25 23.48
C LEU A 170 -15.00 3.46 24.73
N ASN A 171 -15.95 2.84 25.42
CA ASN A 171 -15.71 1.99 26.59
C ASN A 171 -16.42 0.64 26.39
N PRO A 172 -16.00 -0.17 25.40
CA PRO A 172 -16.68 -1.41 25.08
C PRO A 172 -16.46 -2.47 26.16
N VAL A 173 -17.53 -3.19 26.51
CA VAL A 173 -17.46 -4.39 27.34
C VAL A 173 -17.62 -5.61 26.43
N PHE A 174 -16.62 -6.47 26.39
CA PHE A 174 -16.59 -7.66 25.55
C PHE A 174 -17.01 -8.90 26.34
N ASN A 175 -16.36 -9.17 27.46
CA ASN A 175 -16.53 -10.38 28.28
C ASN A 175 -16.50 -11.69 27.45
N GLU A 176 -15.48 -11.81 26.58
CA GLU A 176 -15.28 -12.97 25.71
C GLU A 176 -13.98 -13.70 26.04
N SER A 177 -14.02 -15.03 26.08
CA SER A 177 -12.84 -15.87 26.38
C SER A 177 -12.47 -16.75 25.18
N PHE A 178 -11.17 -16.82 24.90
CA PHE A 178 -10.60 -17.57 23.78
C PHE A 178 -9.53 -18.54 24.26
N THR A 179 -9.47 -19.73 23.68
CA THR A 179 -8.53 -20.78 24.10
C THR A 179 -7.50 -21.09 23.01
N PHE A 180 -6.23 -20.95 23.35
CA PHE A 180 -5.10 -21.36 22.52
C PHE A 180 -4.53 -22.68 23.04
N LYS A 181 -4.45 -23.68 22.15
CA LYS A 181 -3.79 -24.95 22.46
C LYS A 181 -2.28 -24.80 22.28
N VAL A 182 -1.55 -24.69 23.38
CA VAL A 182 -0.11 -24.42 23.41
C VAL A 182 0.51 -25.17 24.58
N PRO A 183 1.46 -26.09 24.35
CA PRO A 183 2.20 -26.75 25.43
C PRO A 183 3.00 -25.76 26.29
N TYR A 184 3.13 -26.07 27.58
CA TYR A 184 3.84 -25.19 28.53
C TYR A 184 5.32 -25.02 28.17
N SER A 185 5.95 -26.04 27.58
CA SER A 185 7.33 -25.97 27.09
C SER A 185 7.55 -24.92 25.99
N GLU A 186 6.50 -24.58 25.22
CA GLU A 186 6.56 -23.66 24.10
C GLU A 186 6.04 -22.25 24.44
N ILE A 187 5.32 -22.11 25.57
CA ILE A 187 4.65 -20.85 25.91
C ILE A 187 5.61 -19.73 26.25
N SER A 188 6.77 -20.05 26.83
CA SER A 188 7.78 -19.07 27.24
C SER A 188 8.39 -18.30 26.06
N GLY A 189 8.46 -18.94 24.88
CA GLY A 189 8.91 -18.32 23.64
C GLY A 189 7.83 -17.58 22.85
N GLN A 190 6.60 -17.51 23.38
CA GLN A 190 5.46 -16.92 22.67
C GLN A 190 5.06 -15.55 23.21
N THR A 191 4.52 -14.73 22.31
CA THR A 191 3.96 -13.42 22.63
C THR A 191 2.50 -13.39 22.23
N LEU A 192 1.61 -13.12 23.19
CA LEU A 192 0.22 -12.83 22.93
C LEU A 192 0.09 -11.41 22.40
N VAL A 193 -0.58 -11.26 21.25
CA VAL A 193 -0.83 -9.97 20.62
C VAL A 193 -2.33 -9.73 20.53
N MET A 194 -2.77 -8.60 21.07
CA MET A 194 -4.16 -8.16 21.10
C MET A 194 -4.25 -6.82 20.36
N ASN A 195 -4.78 -6.85 19.14
CA ASN A 195 -4.96 -5.65 18.33
C ASN A 195 -6.38 -5.12 18.47
N VAL A 196 -6.50 -3.86 18.86
CA VAL A 196 -7.79 -3.16 18.95
C VAL A 196 -8.05 -2.46 17.61
N PHE A 197 -9.20 -2.75 17.02
CA PHE A 197 -9.63 -2.19 15.74
C PHE A 197 -10.97 -1.50 15.89
N ASP A 198 -11.19 -0.50 15.04
CA ASP A 198 -12.49 0.07 14.75
C ASP A 198 -13.11 -0.60 13.52
N PHE A 199 -14.41 -0.88 13.55
CA PHE A 199 -15.11 -1.54 12.45
C PHE A 199 -15.75 -0.52 11.50
N ASP A 200 -15.22 -0.44 10.28
CA ASP A 200 -15.82 0.35 9.22
C ASP A 200 -16.75 -0.47 8.32
N ARG A 201 -17.99 -0.02 8.15
CA ARG A 201 -18.94 -0.65 7.22
C ARG A 201 -18.47 -0.58 5.76
N PHE A 202 -17.71 0.45 5.41
CA PHE A 202 -17.19 0.69 4.07
C PHE A 202 -15.70 1.00 4.14
N GLY A 203 -14.86 0.09 3.67
CA GLY A 203 -13.42 0.31 3.60
C GLY A 203 -12.61 -0.64 4.47
N LYS A 204 -11.41 -0.21 4.86
CA LYS A 204 -10.48 -0.99 5.67
C LYS A 204 -10.64 -0.56 7.11
N HIS A 205 -10.84 -1.52 8.00
CA HIS A 205 -10.98 -1.29 9.44
C HIS A 205 -9.74 -0.57 9.99
N ASP A 206 -9.95 0.51 10.73
CA ASP A 206 -8.88 1.28 11.34
C ASP A 206 -8.32 0.57 12.57
N GLN A 207 -6.99 0.49 12.66
CA GLN A 207 -6.34 -0.08 13.85
C GLN A 207 -6.14 1.03 14.87
N ILE A 208 -6.84 0.92 16.00
CA ILE A 208 -6.70 1.85 17.12
C ILE A 208 -5.33 1.66 17.78
N GLY A 209 -4.97 0.41 18.08
CA GLY A 209 -3.70 0.12 18.74
C GLY A 209 -3.43 -1.37 18.95
N GLN A 210 -2.47 -1.64 19.82
CA GLN A 210 -2.01 -2.99 20.15
C GLN A 210 -1.60 -3.07 21.63
N VAL A 211 -1.88 -4.22 22.25
CA VAL A 211 -1.27 -4.67 23.49
C VAL A 211 -0.54 -5.97 23.20
N SER A 212 0.71 -6.09 23.68
CA SER A 212 1.52 -7.29 23.46
C SER A 212 2.12 -7.78 24.77
N VAL A 213 1.95 -9.07 25.04
CA VAL A 213 2.32 -9.70 26.30
C VAL A 213 3.25 -10.86 26.02
N ALA A 214 4.52 -10.69 26.41
CA ALA A 214 5.52 -11.77 26.33
C ALA A 214 5.21 -12.80 27.42
N LEU A 215 4.69 -13.97 27.03
CA LEU A 215 4.17 -14.96 27.98
C LEU A 215 5.28 -15.58 28.84
N GLY A 216 6.54 -15.58 28.38
CA GLY A 216 7.68 -16.00 29.21
C GLY A 216 8.04 -15.08 30.37
N LYS A 217 7.52 -13.84 30.41
CA LYS A 217 7.71 -12.89 31.53
C LYS A 217 6.53 -12.89 32.51
N VAL A 218 5.58 -13.78 32.31
CA VAL A 218 4.30 -13.78 32.99
C VAL A 218 4.17 -15.06 33.80
N ASP A 219 3.83 -14.93 35.08
CA ASP A 219 3.65 -16.08 35.96
C ASP A 219 2.27 -16.71 35.77
N LEU A 220 2.18 -17.62 34.79
CA LEU A 220 0.95 -18.32 34.41
C LEU A 220 0.47 -19.36 35.45
N ALA A 221 1.16 -19.51 36.58
CA ALA A 221 0.71 -20.39 37.68
C ALA A 221 -0.55 -19.86 38.38
N THR A 222 -0.81 -18.56 38.26
CA THR A 222 -2.01 -17.92 38.81
C THR A 222 -2.87 -17.32 37.70
N THR A 223 -4.14 -17.10 38.01
CA THR A 223 -5.01 -16.31 37.15
C THR A 223 -4.56 -14.85 37.18
N ILE A 224 -4.28 -14.29 36.01
CA ILE A 224 -3.80 -12.93 35.87
C ILE A 224 -4.90 -12.08 35.28
N GLU A 225 -5.20 -10.96 35.93
CA GLU A 225 -6.06 -9.92 35.38
C GLU A 225 -5.26 -8.62 35.34
N LYS A 226 -5.18 -8.00 34.17
CA LYS A 226 -4.38 -6.80 33.93
C LYS A 226 -5.13 -5.81 33.08
N THR A 227 -4.89 -4.54 33.38
CA THR A 227 -5.29 -3.40 32.56
C THR A 227 -4.02 -2.74 32.02
N GLU A 228 -3.82 -2.80 30.71
CA GLU A 228 -2.64 -2.23 30.05
C GLU A 228 -3.03 -1.10 29.10
N HIS A 229 -2.11 -0.16 28.93
CA HIS A 229 -2.29 0.93 27.98
C HIS A 229 -2.19 0.37 26.57
N ILE A 230 -3.10 0.83 25.71
CA ILE A 230 -3.05 0.49 24.30
C ILE A 230 -1.91 1.29 23.67
N GLU A 231 -0.93 0.58 23.15
CA GLU A 231 0.18 1.20 22.45
C GLU A 231 -0.19 1.44 20.99
N SER A 232 0.43 2.45 20.39
CA SER A 232 0.34 2.65 18.96
C SER A 232 0.74 1.36 18.26
N PRO A 233 0.02 0.92 17.20
CA PRO A 233 0.43 -0.23 16.43
C PRO A 233 1.91 -0.07 16.06
N PRO A 234 2.76 -1.10 16.16
CA PRO A 234 4.14 -0.98 15.74
C PRO A 234 4.17 -0.39 14.33
N GLU A 235 4.95 0.68 14.12
CA GLU A 235 5.09 1.43 12.84
C GLU A 235 5.58 0.56 11.66
N ASN A 236 5.65 -0.77 11.84
CA ASN A 236 5.94 -1.81 10.86
C ASN A 236 4.94 -1.89 9.70
N ARG A 237 4.00 -0.95 9.57
CA ARG A 237 3.20 -0.78 8.36
C ARG A 237 4.03 0.01 7.35
N LEU A 238 4.95 -0.69 6.69
CA LEU A 238 5.83 -0.13 5.65
C LEU A 238 5.05 0.41 4.43
N GLY A 239 3.79 0.00 4.31
CA GLY A 239 2.83 0.44 3.30
C GLY A 239 2.36 -0.70 2.41
N GLU A 240 1.59 -0.35 1.39
CA GLU A 240 1.05 -1.30 0.42
C GLU A 240 1.38 -0.85 -1.01
N VAL A 241 1.67 -1.79 -1.91
CA VAL A 241 1.91 -1.54 -3.33
C VAL A 241 0.92 -2.32 -4.18
N CYS A 242 0.33 -1.67 -5.18
CA CYS A 242 -0.61 -2.27 -6.11
C CYS A 242 0.10 -2.58 -7.44
N LEU A 243 0.13 -3.87 -7.80
CA LEU A 243 0.84 -4.36 -8.97
C LEU A 243 -0.13 -5.11 -9.88
N ALA A 244 -0.06 -4.86 -11.20
CA ALA A 244 -0.75 -5.68 -12.18
C ALA A 244 0.24 -6.52 -12.98
N LEU A 245 0.03 -7.84 -12.98
CA LEU A 245 0.87 -8.80 -13.70
C LEU A 245 0.12 -9.37 -14.90
N ARG A 246 0.83 -9.53 -16.02
CA ARG A 246 0.30 -10.15 -17.24
C ARG A 246 1.39 -10.97 -17.89
N TYR A 247 1.13 -12.25 -18.14
CA TYR A 247 2.03 -13.10 -18.92
C TYR A 247 1.42 -13.49 -20.27
N VAL A 248 2.24 -13.42 -21.33
CA VAL A 248 1.89 -13.85 -22.68
C VAL A 248 2.90 -14.90 -23.13
N PRO A 249 2.59 -16.20 -22.99
CA PRO A 249 3.52 -17.30 -23.30
C PRO A 249 4.06 -17.24 -24.73
N ASN A 250 3.19 -17.03 -25.73
CA ASN A 250 3.58 -17.00 -27.15
C ASN A 250 4.56 -15.88 -27.52
N LYS A 251 4.65 -14.84 -26.69
CA LYS A 251 5.58 -13.71 -26.88
C LYS A 251 6.73 -13.74 -25.88
N ASN A 252 6.81 -14.78 -25.03
CA ASN A 252 7.74 -14.89 -23.91
C ASN A 252 7.76 -13.62 -23.06
N LYS A 253 6.61 -12.97 -22.84
CA LYS A 253 6.56 -11.61 -22.29
C LYS A 253 5.80 -11.54 -20.98
N LEU A 254 6.52 -11.16 -19.91
CA LEU A 254 5.96 -10.84 -18.61
C LEU A 254 5.89 -9.33 -18.44
N SER A 255 4.68 -8.79 -18.35
CA SER A 255 4.43 -7.37 -18.11
C SER A 255 4.05 -7.14 -16.65
N VAL A 256 4.69 -6.15 -16.04
CA VAL A 256 4.46 -5.69 -14.66
C VAL A 256 4.08 -4.22 -14.72
N VAL A 257 2.89 -3.86 -14.26
CA VAL A 257 2.45 -2.47 -14.12
C VAL A 257 2.50 -2.12 -12.64
N VAL A 258 3.31 -1.10 -12.31
CA VAL A 258 3.28 -0.48 -10.99
C VAL A 258 2.20 0.59 -11.03
N MET A 259 1.08 0.35 -10.37
CA MET A 259 -0.05 1.26 -10.41
C MET A 259 0.15 2.39 -9.39
N GLU A 260 0.15 2.04 -8.11
CA GLU A 260 0.26 2.99 -7.02
C GLU A 260 0.75 2.32 -5.72
N CYS A 261 1.22 3.12 -4.78
CA CYS A 261 1.41 2.71 -3.40
C CYS A 261 0.50 3.53 -2.48
N LYS A 262 0.19 2.99 -1.30
CA LYS A 262 -0.53 3.73 -0.26
C LYS A 262 0.04 3.48 1.12
N ASN A 263 -0.13 4.47 2.00
CA ASN A 263 0.30 4.43 3.40
C ASN A 263 1.76 4.00 3.57
N LEU A 264 2.66 4.50 2.71
CA LEU A 264 4.09 4.24 2.85
C LEU A 264 4.62 4.80 4.17
N LYS A 265 5.61 4.14 4.76
CA LYS A 265 6.32 4.65 5.94
C LYS A 265 7.08 5.93 5.56
N LYS A 266 6.96 6.95 6.40
CA LYS A 266 7.73 8.19 6.31
C LYS A 266 9.18 7.90 6.73
N MET A 267 10.14 8.10 5.83
CA MET A 267 11.57 7.92 6.14
C MET A 267 12.28 9.26 6.38
N ASP A 268 11.88 10.33 5.67
CA ASP A 268 12.46 11.66 5.83
C ASP A 268 12.13 12.32 7.18
N VAL A 269 13.16 12.86 7.86
CA VAL A 269 13.01 13.60 9.13
C VAL A 269 12.28 14.94 8.91
N LEU A 270 12.62 15.65 7.84
CA LEU A 270 12.14 17.01 7.55
C LEU A 270 11.07 17.09 6.43
N GLY A 271 10.57 15.95 5.94
CA GLY A 271 9.64 15.87 4.81
C GLY A 271 8.79 14.59 4.81
N LEU A 272 7.87 14.44 3.85
CA LEU A 272 7.33 13.12 3.50
C LEU A 272 8.37 12.37 2.65
N SER A 273 8.20 11.08 2.42
CA SER A 273 9.08 10.33 1.52
C SER A 273 9.00 10.75 0.05
N ASP A 274 10.07 10.51 -0.68
CA ASP A 274 10.25 10.60 -2.13
C ASP A 274 10.28 9.19 -2.78
N PRO A 275 9.16 8.43 -2.75
CA PRO A 275 9.17 7.01 -3.10
C PRO A 275 9.42 6.73 -4.57
N TYR A 276 10.08 5.60 -4.82
CA TYR A 276 10.18 4.93 -6.11
C TYR A 276 10.26 3.42 -5.95
N VAL A 277 9.87 2.69 -6.99
CA VAL A 277 9.79 1.22 -6.98
C VAL A 277 10.86 0.63 -7.88
N LYS A 278 11.63 -0.32 -7.35
CA LYS A 278 12.58 -1.16 -8.09
C LYS A 278 11.98 -2.55 -8.27
N ILE A 279 11.99 -3.05 -9.49
CA ILE A 279 11.52 -4.40 -9.83
C ILE A 279 12.73 -5.20 -10.29
N TYR A 280 13.01 -6.30 -9.59
CA TYR A 280 14.06 -7.23 -9.93
C TYR A 280 13.43 -8.52 -10.44
N LEU A 281 13.84 -8.96 -11.63
CA LEU A 281 13.60 -10.32 -12.07
C LEU A 281 14.75 -11.19 -11.56
N MET A 282 14.43 -12.11 -10.67
CA MET A 282 15.37 -12.98 -9.99
C MET A 282 15.17 -14.41 -10.47
N MET A 283 16.26 -15.18 -10.54
CA MET A 283 16.23 -16.62 -10.77
C MET A 283 17.16 -17.25 -9.75
N GLN A 284 16.61 -18.06 -8.84
CA GLN A 284 17.32 -18.49 -7.63
C GLN A 284 17.89 -17.26 -6.88
N ASN A 285 19.20 -17.19 -6.65
CA ASN A 285 19.85 -16.05 -6.00
C ASN A 285 20.51 -15.05 -6.97
N LYS A 286 20.30 -15.21 -8.29
CA LYS A 286 20.90 -14.33 -9.30
C LYS A 286 19.88 -13.34 -9.85
N ARG A 287 20.25 -12.06 -9.84
CA ARG A 287 19.52 -10.98 -10.51
C ARG A 287 19.71 -11.06 -12.02
N LEU A 288 18.62 -11.22 -12.76
CA LEU A 288 18.63 -11.23 -14.23
C LEU A 288 18.45 -9.82 -14.81
N GLU A 289 17.39 -9.13 -14.39
CA GLU A 289 17.07 -7.80 -14.90
C GLU A 289 16.55 -6.89 -13.77
N LYS A 290 16.79 -5.59 -13.90
CA LYS A 290 16.30 -4.56 -12.98
C LYS A 290 15.59 -3.47 -13.75
N LYS A 291 14.41 -3.09 -13.29
CA LYS A 291 13.68 -1.90 -13.75
C LYS A 291 13.33 -1.01 -12.57
N LYS A 292 13.11 0.28 -12.83
CA LYS A 292 12.74 1.26 -11.78
C LYS A 292 11.71 2.24 -12.32
N THR A 293 10.82 2.72 -11.44
CA THR A 293 9.87 3.78 -11.75
C THR A 293 10.50 5.16 -11.74
N THR A 294 9.72 6.16 -12.13
CA THR A 294 9.98 7.55 -11.75
C THR A 294 9.92 7.72 -10.24
N ILE A 295 10.60 8.75 -9.74
CA ILE A 295 10.56 9.15 -8.33
C ILE A 295 9.41 10.14 -8.15
N LYS A 296 8.58 9.94 -7.13
CA LYS A 296 7.51 10.87 -6.77
C LYS A 296 7.92 11.60 -5.51
N MET A 297 8.02 12.92 -5.58
CA MET A 297 8.52 13.71 -4.46
C MET A 297 7.42 13.96 -3.43
N LYS A 298 7.77 13.92 -2.15
CA LYS A 298 6.98 14.32 -0.97
C LYS A 298 5.58 13.70 -0.94
N THR A 299 5.49 12.37 -1.04
CA THR A 299 4.21 11.65 -0.99
C THR A 299 4.35 10.26 -0.35
N LEU A 300 3.36 9.89 0.48
CA LEU A 300 3.21 8.53 1.01
C LEU A 300 2.21 7.68 0.22
N ASN A 301 1.56 8.28 -0.79
CA ASN A 301 0.57 7.64 -1.66
C ASN A 301 0.90 7.91 -3.14
N PRO A 302 2.07 7.47 -3.63
CA PRO A 302 2.50 7.75 -4.99
C PRO A 302 1.67 6.99 -6.04
N TYR A 303 1.22 7.70 -7.08
CA TYR A 303 0.63 7.13 -8.28
C TYR A 303 1.65 7.09 -9.42
N TYR A 304 1.91 5.91 -9.98
CA TYR A 304 2.89 5.68 -11.04
C TYR A 304 2.21 5.37 -12.37
N ASN A 305 1.41 4.30 -12.41
CA ASN A 305 0.85 3.68 -13.62
C ASN A 305 1.92 3.44 -14.71
N GLU A 306 3.08 2.94 -14.29
CA GLU A 306 4.22 2.67 -15.17
C GLU A 306 4.31 1.19 -15.52
N SER A 307 4.42 0.88 -16.82
CA SER A 307 4.48 -0.50 -17.32
C SER A 307 5.90 -0.91 -17.68
N PHE A 308 6.27 -2.09 -17.22
CA PHE A 308 7.57 -2.72 -17.44
C PHE A 308 7.36 -4.09 -18.09
N SER A 309 8.30 -4.51 -18.93
CA SER A 309 8.23 -5.81 -19.60
C SER A 309 9.54 -6.55 -19.53
N PHE A 310 9.48 -7.82 -19.21
CA PHE A 310 10.59 -8.76 -19.10
C PHE A 310 10.40 -9.90 -20.10
N ASP A 311 11.48 -10.36 -20.71
CA ASP A 311 11.48 -11.49 -21.64
C ASP A 311 11.73 -12.78 -20.85
N VAL A 312 10.66 -13.57 -20.65
CA VAL A 312 10.63 -14.80 -19.86
C VAL A 312 10.00 -15.92 -20.68
N THR A 313 10.80 -16.93 -21.01
CA THR A 313 10.30 -18.16 -21.67
C THR A 313 9.48 -19.01 -20.69
N PRO A 314 8.55 -19.85 -21.18
CA PRO A 314 7.74 -20.72 -20.33
C PRO A 314 8.57 -21.63 -19.40
N GLU A 315 9.72 -22.12 -19.87
CA GLU A 315 10.67 -22.92 -19.10
C GLU A 315 11.27 -22.15 -17.93
N LYS A 316 11.66 -20.88 -18.16
CA LYS A 316 12.20 -20.00 -17.13
C LYS A 316 11.13 -19.56 -16.15
N MET A 317 9.87 -19.48 -16.59
CA MET A 317 8.75 -18.98 -15.79
C MET A 317 8.56 -19.71 -14.45
N GLN A 318 8.87 -21.01 -14.42
CA GLN A 318 8.78 -21.82 -13.20
C GLN A 318 9.91 -21.56 -12.18
N ARG A 319 11.02 -20.98 -12.63
CA ARG A 319 12.24 -20.78 -11.82
C ARG A 319 12.49 -19.32 -11.46
N VAL A 320 11.82 -18.39 -12.14
CA VAL A 320 11.94 -16.96 -11.87
C VAL A 320 10.93 -16.49 -10.82
N HIS A 321 11.28 -15.41 -10.16
CA HIS A 321 10.38 -14.66 -9.31
C HIS A 321 10.68 -13.16 -9.42
N LEU A 322 9.70 -12.34 -9.07
CA LEU A 322 9.84 -10.90 -8.97
C LEU A 322 10.15 -10.53 -7.53
N HIS A 323 11.20 -9.73 -7.34
CA HIS A 323 11.50 -9.07 -6.09
C HIS A 323 11.29 -7.57 -6.27
N VAL A 324 10.25 -7.04 -5.63
CA VAL A 324 9.86 -5.65 -5.74
C VAL A 324 10.24 -4.93 -4.46
N ILE A 325 10.98 -3.83 -4.60
CA ILE A 325 11.47 -3.02 -3.48
C ILE A 325 10.94 -1.60 -3.64
N VAL A 326 10.28 -1.09 -2.62
CA VAL A 326 9.94 0.33 -2.50
C VAL A 326 11.05 1.01 -1.70
N SER A 327 11.63 2.06 -2.26
CA SER A 327 12.70 2.84 -1.63
C SER A 327 12.30 4.31 -1.56
N ASP A 328 12.81 4.99 -0.55
CA ASP A 328 12.84 6.44 -0.49
C ASP A 328 14.06 6.97 -1.25
N TYR A 329 13.91 8.11 -1.93
CA TYR A 329 15.01 8.75 -2.65
C TYR A 329 15.52 9.95 -1.87
N ASP A 330 16.73 9.83 -1.34
CA ASP A 330 17.37 10.92 -0.60
C ASP A 330 18.25 11.75 -1.53
N ARG A 331 18.00 13.07 -1.59
CA ARG A 331 18.86 14.00 -2.35
C ARG A 331 20.28 14.08 -1.79
N VAL A 332 20.44 13.84 -0.49
CA VAL A 332 21.72 13.89 0.24
C VAL A 332 21.79 12.66 1.14
N GLY A 333 22.65 11.70 0.80
CA GLY A 333 22.80 10.44 1.56
C GLY A 333 22.54 9.20 0.71
N SER A 334 22.30 8.07 1.38
CA SER A 334 21.98 6.79 0.75
C SER A 334 20.48 6.52 0.76
N ASN A 335 19.89 6.28 -0.41
CA ASN A 335 18.47 5.92 -0.55
C ASN A 335 18.04 4.85 0.45
N GLU A 336 17.07 5.18 1.30
CA GLU A 336 16.55 4.25 2.29
C GLU A 336 15.53 3.25 1.69
N ARG A 337 15.52 2.01 2.19
CA ARG A 337 14.57 1.00 1.71
C ARG A 337 13.37 0.97 2.64
N ILE A 338 12.20 1.31 2.10
CA ILE A 338 10.95 1.32 2.86
C ILE A 338 10.48 -0.12 3.10
N GLY A 339 10.43 -0.94 2.06
CA GLY A 339 9.99 -2.33 2.20
C GLY A 339 10.04 -3.12 0.90
N GLN A 340 9.72 -4.41 0.99
CA GLN A 340 9.81 -5.35 -0.12
C GLN A 340 8.60 -6.28 -0.24
N VAL A 341 8.41 -6.83 -1.43
CA VAL A 341 7.51 -7.95 -1.68
C VAL A 341 8.15 -8.93 -2.68
N LEU A 342 7.96 -10.22 -2.43
CA LEU A 342 8.32 -11.32 -3.32
C LEU A 342 7.05 -11.84 -4.01
N ILE A 343 7.11 -12.01 -5.33
CA ILE A 343 6.01 -12.52 -6.15
C ILE A 343 6.55 -13.59 -7.09
N GLY A 344 6.09 -14.82 -6.92
CA GLY A 344 6.60 -15.98 -7.66
C GLY A 344 6.27 -17.29 -6.96
N ASN A 345 6.76 -18.41 -7.49
CA ASN A 345 6.56 -19.73 -6.89
C ASN A 345 7.22 -19.87 -5.50
N CYS A 346 8.24 -19.07 -5.18
CA CYS A 346 8.89 -19.04 -3.87
C CYS A 346 8.20 -18.11 -2.86
N ALA A 347 7.20 -17.34 -3.29
CA ALA A 347 6.48 -16.44 -2.40
C ALA A 347 5.43 -17.19 -1.57
N THR A 348 4.90 -16.53 -0.54
CA THR A 348 3.77 -17.04 0.26
C THR A 348 2.59 -16.07 0.19
N GLY A 349 1.39 -16.55 0.54
CA GLY A 349 0.19 -15.72 0.62
C GLY A 349 -0.18 -15.06 -0.72
N VAL A 350 -0.39 -13.74 -0.69
CA VAL A 350 -0.89 -12.95 -1.85
C VAL A 350 0.09 -12.93 -3.02
N GLY A 351 1.40 -12.95 -2.74
CA GLY A 351 2.44 -13.00 -3.77
C GLY A 351 2.36 -14.28 -4.61
N LEU A 352 2.17 -15.43 -3.96
CA LEU A 352 1.98 -16.71 -4.65
C LEU A 352 0.65 -16.74 -5.40
N LYS A 353 -0.43 -16.28 -4.75
CA LYS A 353 -1.77 -16.26 -5.34
C LYS A 353 -1.81 -15.44 -6.64
N GLN A 354 -1.29 -14.21 -6.63
CA GLN A 354 -1.28 -13.38 -7.84
C GLN A 354 -0.47 -14.04 -8.97
N TRP A 355 0.66 -14.69 -8.62
CA TRP A 355 1.48 -15.39 -9.60
C TRP A 355 0.71 -16.57 -10.25
N GLN A 356 0.02 -17.38 -9.44
CA GLN A 356 -0.84 -18.46 -9.91
C GLN A 356 -2.00 -17.94 -10.76
N ASP A 357 -2.69 -16.90 -10.32
CA ASP A 357 -3.82 -16.29 -11.04
C ASP A 357 -3.38 -15.76 -12.42
N MET A 358 -2.20 -15.14 -12.50
CA MET A 358 -1.61 -14.67 -13.75
C MET A 358 -1.31 -15.83 -14.71
N LEU A 359 -0.77 -16.94 -14.20
CA LEU A 359 -0.48 -18.13 -15.01
C LEU A 359 -1.76 -18.83 -15.47
N ALA A 360 -2.78 -18.89 -14.62
CA ALA A 360 -4.09 -19.47 -14.91
C ALA A 360 -4.91 -18.64 -15.90
N THR A 361 -4.61 -17.34 -16.05
CA THR A 361 -5.32 -16.43 -16.96
C THR A 361 -4.39 -15.79 -18.01
N PRO A 362 -3.83 -16.57 -18.96
CA PRO A 362 -2.91 -16.06 -19.96
C PRO A 362 -3.50 -14.87 -20.73
N ARG A 363 -2.67 -13.86 -21.00
CA ARG A 363 -3.03 -12.60 -21.69
C ARG A 363 -3.96 -11.66 -20.92
N ARG A 364 -4.48 -12.02 -19.74
CA ARG A 364 -5.21 -11.08 -18.87
C ARG A 364 -4.26 -10.47 -17.84
N SER A 365 -4.55 -9.23 -17.43
CA SER A 365 -3.84 -8.57 -16.35
C SER A 365 -4.53 -8.86 -15.03
N VAL A 366 -3.77 -9.34 -14.04
CA VAL A 366 -4.25 -9.61 -12.69
C VAL A 366 -3.64 -8.57 -11.75
N ALA A 367 -4.48 -7.72 -11.15
CA ALA A 367 -4.09 -6.67 -10.22
C ALA A 367 -4.31 -7.12 -8.78
N HIS A 368 -3.31 -6.93 -7.92
CA HIS A 368 -3.40 -7.20 -6.47
C HIS A 368 -2.65 -6.15 -5.66
N TRP A 369 -3.17 -5.89 -4.46
CA TRP A 369 -2.47 -5.16 -3.40
C TRP A 369 -1.56 -6.10 -2.62
N HIS A 370 -0.34 -5.63 -2.35
CA HIS A 370 0.65 -6.33 -1.55
C HIS A 370 1.08 -5.47 -0.36
N THR A 371 1.06 -6.06 0.83
CA THR A 371 1.62 -5.43 2.03
C THR A 371 3.14 -5.57 2.04
N LEU A 372 3.84 -4.45 2.12
CA LEU A 372 5.31 -4.41 2.16
C LEU A 372 5.82 -5.08 3.44
N GLN A 373 6.80 -5.95 3.27
CA GLN A 373 7.50 -6.65 4.35
C GLN A 373 8.85 -5.98 4.61
N PRO A 374 9.37 -6.06 5.85
CA PRO A 374 10.72 -5.61 6.15
C PRO A 374 11.76 -6.44 5.40
N PHE A 375 12.98 -5.92 5.36
CA PHE A 375 14.14 -6.72 4.97
C PHE A 375 14.52 -7.58 6.18
N ASN A 376 14.66 -8.88 5.99
CA ASN A 376 15.32 -9.70 7.01
C ASN A 376 16.80 -9.34 6.94
N ASP A 377 17.36 -8.94 8.07
CA ASP A 377 18.81 -8.86 8.22
C ASP A 377 19.31 -10.32 8.28
N ASP A 378 19.85 -10.81 7.16
CA ASP A 378 20.60 -12.07 7.10
C ASP A 378 22.02 -11.88 7.67
#